data_AF-A0A355Q8Z3-F1
#
_entry.id   AF-A0A355Q8Z3-F1
#
_cell.length_a   1.000
_cell.length_b   1.000
_cell.length_c   1.000
_cell.angle_alpha   90.00
_cell.angle_beta   90.00
_cell.angle_gamma   90.00
#
_symmetry.space_group_name_H-M   'P 1'
#
loop_
_entity.id
_entity.type
_entity.pdbx_description
1 polymer ?
#
loop_
_entity_poly.entity_id
_entity_poly.type
_entity_poly.pdbx_seq_one_letter_code
_entity_poly.pdbx_strand_id
1 'polypeptide(L)'
;ERHERKAEYFGPYPSAQDARHMMRVALRYFPLRTSKMELDGSKVLRPCLNYQLKRCLAPCRGNVAIDEYGKLVRQVRLFLRGRDQELL
;
A
#
# COMPACT_ATOMS: atom_id res chain seq x y z
N GLU A 1 18.75 -10.22 7.07
CA GLU A 1 17.72 -9.47 6.30
C GLU A 1 17.93 -7.98 6.51
N ARG A 2 17.83 -7.15 5.46
CA ARG A 2 18.09 -5.70 5.57
C ARG A 2 16.80 -5.00 5.99
N HIS A 3 16.56 -4.85 7.29
CA HIS A 3 15.44 -4.08 7.80
C HIS A 3 15.71 -2.58 7.65
N GLU A 4 14.96 -1.91 6.79
CA GLU A 4 15.05 -0.47 6.62
C GLU A 4 14.25 0.23 7.72
N ARG A 5 14.88 1.21 8.40
CA ARG A 5 14.29 1.91 9.56
C ARG A 5 12.98 2.66 9.27
N LYS A 6 12.62 2.85 7.99
CA LYS A 6 11.39 3.53 7.55
C LYS A 6 10.33 2.57 6.99
N ALA A 7 10.57 1.26 7.02
CA ALA A 7 9.62 0.26 6.53
C ALA A 7 8.92 -0.45 7.70
N GLU A 8 7.65 -0.81 7.49
CA GLU A 8 6.92 -1.74 8.33
C GLU A 8 6.93 -3.12 7.68
N TYR A 9 7.22 -4.14 8.48
CA TYR A 9 7.26 -5.53 8.05
C TYR A 9 6.02 -6.26 8.58
N PHE A 10 5.42 -7.10 7.76
CA PHE A 10 4.25 -7.91 8.09
C PHE A 10 4.60 -9.37 7.78
N GLY A 11 4.24 -10.31 8.66
CA GLY A 11 4.63 -11.73 8.60
C GLY A 11 5.12 -12.23 9.97
N PRO A 12 5.60 -13.48 10.08
CA PRO A 12 6.10 -14.36 9.02
C PRO A 12 4.98 -14.98 8.15
N TYR A 13 5.19 -15.03 6.84
CA TYR A 13 4.30 -15.76 5.93
C TYR A 13 4.83 -17.19 5.70
N PRO A 14 3.96 -18.21 5.64
CA PRO A 14 4.37 -19.61 5.43
C PRO A 14 5.17 -19.81 4.13
N SER A 15 4.83 -19.05 3.09
CA SER A 15 5.57 -19.03 1.83
C SER A 15 5.61 -17.64 1.20
N ALA A 16 6.55 -17.43 0.28
CA ALA A 16 6.58 -16.23 -0.57
C ALA A 16 5.34 -16.10 -1.48
N GLN A 17 4.63 -17.21 -1.72
CA GLN A 17 3.41 -17.23 -2.53
C GLN A 17 2.22 -16.71 -1.72
N ASP A 18 2.14 -17.05 -0.44
CA ASP A 18 1.14 -16.53 0.50
C ASP A 18 1.29 -15.03 0.71
N ALA A 19 2.53 -14.56 0.90
CA ALA A 19 2.84 -13.13 0.99
C ALA A 19 2.40 -12.36 -0.27
N ARG A 20 2.66 -12.93 -1.46
CA ARG A 20 2.23 -12.34 -2.75
C ARG A 20 0.72 -12.39 -2.92
N HIS A 21 0.06 -13.47 -2.51
CA HIS A 21 -1.40 -13.58 -2.54
C HIS A 21 -2.04 -12.52 -1.65
N MET A 22 -1.54 -12.37 -0.42
CA MET A 22 -1.96 -11.34 0.52
C MET A 22 -1.88 -9.94 -0.04
N MET A 23 -0.72 -9.58 -0.59
CA MET A 23 -0.51 -8.28 -1.18
C MET A 23 -1.48 -8.04 -2.36
N ARG A 24 -1.73 -9.07 -3.19
CA ARG A 24 -2.72 -8.95 -4.28
C ARG A 24 -4.13 -8.72 -3.77
N VAL A 25 -4.53 -9.39 -2.69
CA VAL A 25 -5.85 -9.19 -2.06
C VAL A 25 -5.95 -7.78 -1.50
N ALA A 26 -4.95 -7.33 -0.73
CA ALA A 26 -4.92 -5.98 -0.18
C ALA A 26 -5.04 -4.91 -1.29
N LEU A 27 -4.24 -5.01 -2.34
CA LEU A 27 -4.26 -4.05 -3.46
C LEU A 27 -5.51 -4.13 -4.35
N ARG A 28 -6.33 -5.18 -4.20
CA ARG A 28 -7.64 -5.26 -4.87
C ARG A 28 -8.70 -4.44 -4.12
N TYR A 29 -8.65 -4.44 -2.80
CA TYR A 29 -9.64 -3.74 -1.96
C TYR A 29 -9.24 -2.30 -1.63
N PHE A 30 -7.93 -2.04 -1.54
CA PHE A 30 -7.40 -0.73 -1.18
C PHE A 30 -6.68 -0.12 -2.38
N PRO A 31 -7.15 1.02 -2.93
CA PRO A 31 -6.50 1.72 -4.05
C PRO A 31 -5.21 2.44 -3.60
N LEU A 32 -4.23 1.65 -3.18
CA LEU A 32 -2.96 2.11 -2.63
C LEU A 32 -1.92 2.32 -3.74
N ARG A 33 -1.06 3.33 -3.55
CA ARG A 33 0.10 3.55 -4.41
C ARG A 33 1.17 2.49 -4.19
N THR A 34 1.68 1.91 -5.27
CA THR A 34 2.76 0.91 -5.26
C THR A 34 4.06 1.36 -5.94
N SER A 35 4.10 2.60 -6.45
CA SER A 35 5.31 3.15 -7.08
C SER A 35 6.41 3.42 -6.05
N LYS A 36 7.66 3.14 -6.41
CA LYS A 36 8.85 3.36 -5.56
C LYS A 36 9.31 4.82 -5.50
N MET A 37 8.76 5.68 -6.36
CA MET A 37 9.17 7.09 -6.40
C MET A 37 8.81 7.79 -5.09
N GLU A 38 9.68 8.66 -4.58
CA GLU A 38 9.36 9.48 -3.41
C GLU A 38 8.48 10.65 -3.83
N LEU A 39 7.54 11.03 -2.96
CA LEU A 39 6.71 12.21 -3.14
C LEU A 39 7.22 13.27 -2.17
N ASP A 40 7.85 14.31 -2.69
CA ASP A 40 8.34 15.47 -1.94
C ASP A 40 7.36 16.65 -2.01
N GLY A 41 6.22 16.48 -2.69
CA GLY A 41 5.22 17.52 -2.91
C GLY A 41 5.61 18.57 -3.96
N SER A 42 6.83 18.52 -4.51
CA SER A 42 7.33 19.53 -5.45
C SER A 42 6.86 19.28 -6.89
N LYS A 43 6.58 18.02 -7.24
CA LYS A 43 6.20 17.61 -8.60
C LYS A 43 4.82 16.97 -8.64
N VAL A 44 3.92 17.63 -9.36
CA VAL A 44 2.63 17.07 -9.72
C VAL A 44 2.80 16.18 -10.96
N LEU A 45 2.65 14.87 -10.80
CA LEU A 45 2.93 13.89 -11.86
C LEU A 45 1.72 13.65 -12.76
N ARG A 46 1.99 13.22 -14.01
CA ARG A 46 0.94 12.75 -14.92
C ARG A 46 0.25 11.50 -14.33
N PRO A 47 -1.06 11.33 -14.53
CA PRO A 47 -1.77 10.15 -14.07
C PRO A 47 -1.18 8.90 -14.72
N CYS A 48 -0.82 7.91 -13.91
CA CYS A 48 -0.29 6.64 -14.39
C CYS A 48 -1.42 5.64 -14.67
N LEU A 49 -1.08 4.53 -15.32
CA LEU A 49 -2.03 3.46 -15.64
C LEU A 49 -2.78 2.94 -14.41
N ASN A 50 -2.14 2.83 -13.25
CA ASN A 50 -2.81 2.37 -12.03
C ASN A 50 -3.94 3.30 -11.58
N TYR A 51 -3.81 4.61 -11.79
CA TYR A 51 -4.91 5.55 -11.53
C TYR A 51 -6.04 5.36 -12.52
N GLN A 52 -5.72 5.23 -13.81
CA GLN A 52 -6.72 5.02 -14.87
C GLN A 52 -7.50 3.70 -14.65
N LEU A 53 -6.83 2.67 -14.14
CA LEU A 53 -7.44 1.39 -13.76
C LEU A 53 -8.13 1.42 -12.39
N LYS A 54 -8.23 2.58 -11.73
CA LYS A 54 -8.82 2.77 -10.39
C LYS A 54 -8.16 1.95 -9.28
N ARG A 55 -6.89 1.54 -9.47
CA ARG A 55 -6.08 0.78 -8.50
C ARG A 55 -5.30 1.68 -7.55
N CYS A 56 -5.32 2.98 -7.76
CA CYS A 56 -4.58 3.96 -6.96
C CYS A 56 -5.36 5.29 -6.95
N LEU A 57 -5.40 5.98 -5.82
CA LEU A 57 -6.02 7.32 -5.71
C LEU A 57 -5.19 8.47 -6.29
N ALA A 58 -4.01 8.17 -6.87
CA ALA A 58 -3.07 9.15 -7.40
C ALA A 58 -2.73 10.29 -6.41
N PRO A 59 -2.22 10.00 -5.20
CA PRO A 59 -1.75 11.05 -4.28
C PRO A 59 -0.63 11.90 -4.91
N CYS A 60 0.11 11.35 -5.89
CA CYS A 60 1.13 12.06 -6.65
C CYS A 60 0.60 13.16 -7.59
N ARG A 61 -0.71 13.22 -7.83
CA ARG A 61 -1.38 14.29 -8.59
C ARG A 61 -2.05 15.31 -7.65
N GLY A 62 -2.10 15.04 -6.35
CA GLY A 62 -2.87 15.83 -5.39
C GLY A 62 -4.38 15.55 -5.44
N ASN A 63 -4.79 14.39 -5.98
CA ASN A 63 -6.21 14.03 -6.13
C ASN A 63 -6.91 13.61 -4.83
N VAL A 64 -6.15 13.46 -3.73
CA VAL A 64 -6.65 12.98 -2.43
C VAL A 64 -5.96 13.77 -1.34
N ALA A 65 -6.72 14.15 -0.30
CA ALA A 65 -6.16 14.83 0.86
C ALA A 65 -5.20 13.91 1.63
N ILE A 66 -4.17 14.49 2.25
CA ILE A 66 -3.16 13.73 3.01
C ILE A 66 -3.83 12.89 4.11
N ASP A 67 -4.80 13.47 4.82
CA ASP A 67 -5.50 12.79 5.90
C ASP A 67 -6.36 11.62 5.42
N GLU A 68 -7.01 11.78 4.28
CA GLU A 68 -7.83 10.74 3.66
C GLU A 68 -6.96 9.59 3.15
N TYR A 69 -5.87 9.90 2.46
CA TYR A 69 -4.90 8.88 2.05
C TYR A 69 -4.26 8.20 3.27
N GLY A 70 -4.03 8.95 4.35
CA GLY A 70 -3.56 8.41 5.62
C GLY A 70 -4.54 7.43 6.27
N LYS A 71 -5.86 7.68 6.17
CA LYS A 71 -6.90 6.73 6.60
C LYS A 71 -6.80 5.42 5.80
N LEU A 72 -6.66 5.51 4.48
CA LEU A 72 -6.49 4.34 3.61
C LEU A 72 -5.25 3.53 4.00
N VAL A 73 -4.10 4.18 4.23
CA VAL A 73 -2.86 3.51 4.65
C VAL A 73 -3.06 2.80 6.00
N ARG A 74 -3.77 3.43 6.96
CA ARG A 74 -4.09 2.80 8.24
C ARG A 74 -4.96 1.56 8.08
N GLN A 75 -5.95 1.60 7.19
CA GLN A 75 -6.78 0.42 6.90
C GLN A 75 -5.97 -0.73 6.30
N VAL A 76 -5.05 -0.45 5.37
CA VAL A 76 -4.14 -1.47 4.82
C VAL A 76 -3.26 -2.07 5.92
N ARG A 77 -2.69 -1.23 6.80
CA ARG A 77 -1.89 -1.69 7.95
C ARG A 77 -2.69 -2.62 8.86
N LEU A 78 -3.93 -2.26 9.19
CA LEU A 78 -4.82 -3.09 10.01
C LEU A 78 -5.15 -4.41 9.31
N PHE A 79 -5.45 -4.38 8.01
CA PHE A 79 -5.72 -5.58 7.23
C PHE A 79 -4.52 -6.55 7.22
N LEU A 80 -3.31 -6.03 7.02
CA LEU A 80 -2.09 -6.85 7.01
C LEU A 80 -1.70 -7.36 8.41
N ARG A 81 -2.01 -6.64 9.49
CA ARG A 81 -1.82 -7.09 10.88
C ARG A 81 -2.89 -8.08 11.33
N GLY A 82 -4.13 -7.91 10.89
CA GLY A 82 -5.26 -8.76 11.30
C GLY A 82 -5.14 -10.21 10.82
N ARG A 83 -4.34 -10.45 9.78
CA ARG A 83 -4.00 -11.83 9.34
C ARG A 83 -3.11 -12.60 10.30
N ASP A 84 -2.46 -11.93 11.25
CA ASP A 84 -1.73 -12.59 12.33
C ASP A 84 -2.70 -13.27 13.32
N GLN A 85 -3.96 -12.83 13.39
CA GLN A 85 -4.98 -13.35 14.32
C GLN A 85 -5.82 -14.51 13.76
N GLU A 86 -5.63 -14.91 12.50
CA GLU A 86 -6.42 -15.98 11.86
C GLU A 86 -5.67 -17.31 11.72
N LEU A 87 -4.50 -17.44 12.37
CA LEU A 87 -3.69 -18.65 12.41
C LEU A 87 -3.32 -19.01 13.87
N LEU A 88 -4.33 -19.37 14.65
CA LEU A 88 -4.19 -20.19 15.86
C LEU A 88 -5.20 -21.34 15.82
#